data_AF-A0A7C0YRN7-F1
#
_entry.id   AF-A0A7C0YRN7-F1
#
_cell.length_a   1.000
_cell.length_b   1.000
_cell.length_c   1.000
_cell.angle_alpha   90.00
_cell.angle_beta   90.00
_cell.angle_gamma   90.00
#
_symmetry.space_group_name_H-M   'P 1'
#
loop_
_entity.id
_entity.type
_entity.pdbx_description
1 polymer ?
#
loop_
_entity_poly.entity_id
_entity_poly.type
_entity_poly.pdbx_seq_one_letter_code
_entity_poly.pdbx_strand_id
1 'polypeptide(L)' 'PNAGVPEAAMAGALGVRLGGPSTYEGVEGVKPYIGDNILKEGLKPGSAEAYMEAALIAVGIIKLTSFLGLLAAILLV' A
#
# COMPACT_ATOMS: atom_id res chain seq x y z
N PRO A 1 8.28 -1.75 -9.21
CA PRO A 1 7.88 -0.60 -8.36
C PRO A 1 6.58 -0.96 -7.63
N ASN A 2 6.67 -1.33 -6.35
CA ASN A 2 5.57 -1.98 -5.63
C ASN A 2 4.90 -1.08 -4.58
N ALA A 3 5.36 0.17 -4.46
CA ALA A 3 4.83 1.17 -3.55
C ALA A 3 4.64 2.47 -4.33
N GLY A 4 3.50 3.13 -4.18
CA GLY A 4 3.19 4.31 -4.97
C GLY A 4 1.91 5.00 -4.55
N VAL A 5 0.76 4.46 -4.99
CA VAL A 5 -0.54 5.14 -4.80
C VAL A 5 -1.14 4.89 -3.41
N PRO A 6 -1.23 3.65 -2.91
CA PRO A 6 -1.78 3.41 -1.58
C PRO A 6 -0.98 4.08 -0.45
N GLU A 7 0.35 4.01 -0.53
CA GLU A 7 1.24 4.64 0.45
C GLU A 7 1.24 6.16 0.35
N ALA A 8 1.14 6.75 -0.86
CA ALA A 8 0.97 8.19 -1.02
C ALA A 8 -0.37 8.67 -0.43
N ALA A 9 -1.45 7.92 -0.66
CA ALA A 9 -2.76 8.22 -0.09
C ALA A 9 -2.70 8.16 1.45
N MET A 10 -2.04 7.15 2.02
CA MET A 10 -1.88 7.04 3.47
C MET A 10 -0.99 8.14 4.05
N ALA A 11 0.14 8.47 3.39
CA ALA A 11 1.01 9.57 3.78
C ALA A 11 0.24 10.90 3.82
N GLY A 12 -0.57 11.18 2.79
CA GLY A 12 -1.45 12.34 2.74
C GLY A 12 -2.51 12.34 3.85
N ALA A 13 -3.19 11.21 4.07
CA ALA A 13 -4.21 11.09 5.12
C ALA A 13 -3.64 11.27 6.54
N LEU A 14 -2.41 10.81 6.77
CA LEU A 14 -1.72 10.93 8.04
C LEU A 14 -0.96 12.25 8.20
N GLY A 15 -0.86 13.07 7.15
CA GLY A 15 -0.08 14.32 7.16
C GLY A 15 1.43 14.12 7.31
N VAL A 16 1.95 12.96 6.87
CA VAL A 16 3.38 12.61 6.95
C VAL A 16 4.00 12.49 5.55
N ARG A 17 5.34 12.42 5.49
CA ARG A 17 6.06 12.10 4.25
C ARG A 17 6.66 10.71 4.35
N LEU A 18 6.49 9.90 3.32
CA LEU A 18 7.08 8.58 3.17
C LEU A 18 8.09 8.57 2.01
N GLY A 19 9.08 7.70 2.07
CA GLY A 19 10.22 7.72 1.15
C GLY A 19 11.21 8.83 1.49
N GLY A 20 11.83 9.43 0.49
CA GLY A 20 12.84 10.47 0.71
C GLY A 20 14.23 9.91 1.10
N PRO A 21 15.10 10.76 1.67
CA PRO A 21 16.40 10.35 2.20
C PRO A 21 16.26 9.27 3.27
N SER A 22 17.10 8.24 3.20
CA SER A 22 17.15 7.15 4.16
C SER A 22 18.59 6.69 4.33
N THR A 23 18.93 6.18 5.52
CA THR A 23 20.27 5.65 5.78
C THR A 23 20.16 4.15 6.09
N TYR A 24 20.94 3.34 5.40
CA TYR A 24 21.02 1.89 5.65
C TYR A 24 22.49 1.51 5.80
N GLU A 25 22.86 0.85 6.91
CA GLU A 25 24.25 0.50 7.22
C GLU A 25 25.22 1.69 7.17
N GLY A 26 24.76 2.87 7.57
CA GLY A 26 25.56 4.11 7.53
C GLY A 26 25.71 4.73 6.13
N VAL A 27 25.15 4.10 5.09
CA VAL A 27 25.14 4.63 3.73
C VAL A 27 23.84 5.38 3.49
N GLU A 28 23.94 6.65 3.12
CA GLU A 28 22.78 7.44 2.69
C GLU A 28 22.33 7.03 1.29
N GLY A 29 21.05 6.70 1.17
CA GLY A 29 20.34 6.50 -0.08
C GLY A 29 19.22 7.53 -0.21
N VAL A 30 19.26 8.32 -1.28
CA VAL A 30 18.23 9.30 -1.58
C VAL A 30 17.26 8.73 -2.61
N LYS A 31 16.01 8.50 -2.19
CA LYS A 31 14.89 8.17 -3.07
C LYS A 31 13.91 9.35 -3.12
N PRO A 32 13.07 9.47 -4.16
CA PRO A 32 11.98 10.44 -4.18
C PRO A 32 11.01 10.22 -3.01
N TYR A 33 10.28 11.27 -2.62
CA TYR A 33 9.14 11.07 -1.71
C TYR A 33 8.02 10.34 -2.45
N ILE A 34 7.36 9.43 -1.75
CA ILE A 34 6.24 8.67 -2.29
C ILE A 34 5.06 9.63 -2.52
N GLY A 35 4.51 9.61 -3.73
CA GLY A 35 3.42 10.50 -4.14
C GLY A 35 3.85 11.78 -4.86
N ASP A 36 5.16 12.09 -4.92
CA ASP A 36 5.65 13.29 -5.64
C ASP A 36 5.23 13.31 -7.11
N ASN A 37 5.20 12.16 -7.77
CA ASN A 37 4.74 12.04 -9.16
C ASN A 37 3.24 12.34 -9.28
N ILE A 38 2.41 11.91 -8.32
CA ILE A 38 0.97 12.18 -8.30
C ILE A 38 0.72 13.68 -8.09
N LEU A 39 1.50 14.32 -7.21
CA LEU A 39 1.41 15.77 -6.98
C LEU A 39 1.82 16.58 -8.22
N LYS A 40 2.81 16.10 -8.99
CA LYS A 40 3.35 16.79 -10.17
C LYS A 40 2.54 16.55 -11.45
N GLU A 41 2.16 15.31 -11.70
CA GLU A 41 1.57 14.86 -12.97
C GLU A 41 0.04 14.66 -12.86
N GLY A 42 -0.49 14.71 -11.64
CA GLY A 42 -1.86 14.36 -11.36
C GLY A 42 -2.07 12.84 -11.29
N LEU A 43 -3.17 12.43 -10.66
CA LEU A 43 -3.58 11.04 -10.67
C LEU A 43 -4.18 10.71 -12.05
N LYS A 44 -3.79 9.58 -12.64
CA LYS A 44 -4.39 9.13 -13.91
C LYS A 44 -5.90 8.89 -13.73
N PRO A 45 -6.76 9.34 -14.65
CA PRO A 45 -8.20 9.08 -14.55
C PRO A 45 -8.49 7.58 -14.42
N GLY A 46 -9.43 7.20 -13.56
CA GLY A 46 -9.79 5.80 -13.32
C GLY A 46 -8.83 5.02 -12.41
N SER A 47 -7.67 5.58 -12.06
CA SER A 47 -6.70 4.83 -11.26
C SER A 47 -7.09 4.72 -9.79
N ALA A 48 -7.68 5.76 -9.19
CA ALA A 48 -8.16 5.69 -7.80
C ALA A 48 -9.21 4.59 -7.63
N GLU A 49 -10.15 4.52 -8.56
CA GLU A 49 -11.22 3.53 -8.62
C GLU A 49 -10.63 2.13 -8.75
N ALA A 50 -9.67 1.93 -9.67
CA ALA A 50 -9.01 0.65 -9.86
C ALA A 50 -8.22 0.18 -8.61
N TYR A 51 -7.50 1.08 -7.94
CA TYR A 51 -6.81 0.75 -6.69
C TYR A 51 -7.80 0.39 -5.59
N MET A 52 -8.94 1.09 -5.53
CA MET A 52 -9.94 0.85 -4.51
C MET A 52 -10.68 -0.48 -4.74
N GLU A 53 -11.03 -0.79 -5.99
CA GLU A 53 -11.58 -2.10 -6.37
C GLU A 53 -10.61 -3.23 -6.02
N ALA A 54 -9.33 -3.09 -6.40
CA ALA A 54 -8.30 -4.09 -6.09
C ALA A 54 -8.13 -4.30 -4.58
N ALA A 55 -8.14 -3.22 -3.78
CA ALA A 55 -8.03 -3.32 -2.33
C ALA A 55 -9.25 -4.01 -1.69
N LEU A 56 -10.46 -3.75 -2.19
CA LEU A 56 -11.67 -4.43 -1.71
C LEU A 56 -11.66 -5.92 -2.03
N ILE A 57 -11.25 -6.30 -3.25
CA ILE A 57 -11.08 -7.71 -3.64
C ILE A 57 -10.05 -8.39 -2.73
N ALA A 58 -8.89 -7.76 -2.52
CA ALA A 58 -7.84 -8.30 -1.65
C ALA A 58 -8.33 -8.52 -0.22
N VAL A 59 -9.06 -7.56 0.37
CA VAL A 59 -9.67 -7.71 1.70
C VAL A 59 -10.66 -8.87 1.73
N GLY A 60 -11.47 -9.04 0.67
CA GLY A 60 -12.38 -10.17 0.54
C GLY A 60 -11.66 -11.52 0.56
N ILE A 61 -10.59 -11.65 -0.22
CA ILE A 61 -9.74 -12.85 -0.25
C ILE A 61 -9.16 -13.13 1.13
N ILE A 62 -8.57 -12.12 1.78
CA ILE A 62 -7.96 -12.25 3.12
C ILE A 62 -9.00 -12.73 4.14
N LYS A 63 -10.20 -12.15 4.15
CA LYS A 63 -11.27 -12.57 5.07
C LYS A 63 -11.67 -14.03 4.84
N LEU A 64 -11.86 -14.42 3.58
CA LEU A 64 -12.24 -15.78 3.23
C LEU A 64 -11.16 -16.79 3.64
N THR A 65 -9.91 -16.54 3.26
CA THR A 65 -8.80 -17.46 3.55
C THR A 65 -8.49 -17.53 5.04
N SER A 66 -8.56 -16.41 5.75
CA SER A 66 -8.37 -16.39 7.22
C SER A 66 -9.47 -17.17 7.94
N PHE A 67 -10.73 -17.04 7.50
CA PHE A 67 -11.85 -17.77 8.07
C PHE A 67 -11.74 -19.28 7.82
N LEU A 68 -11.44 -19.68 6.59
CA LEU A 68 -11.23 -21.09 6.24
C LEU A 68 -10.03 -21.69 6.98
N GLY A 69 -8.92 -20.95 7.08
CA GLY A 69 -7.74 -21.38 7.82
C GLY A 69 -8.02 -21.56 9.32
N LEU A 70 -8.78 -20.64 9.92
CA LEU A 70 -9.22 -20.75 11.31
C LEU A 70 -10.14 -21.96 11.53
N LEU A 71 -11.12 -22.18 10.65
CA LEU A 71 -12.01 -23.34 10.71
C LEU A 71 -11.23 -24.66 10.61
N ALA A 72 -10.29 -24.75 9.66
CA ALA A 72 -9.45 -25.92 9.51
C ALA A 72 -8.61 -26.18 10.77
N ALA A 73 -8.04 -25.13 11.38
CA ALA A 73 -7.28 -25.26 12.62
C ALA A 73 -8.13 -25.78 13.79
N ILE A 74 -9.39 -25.34 13.90
CA ILE A 74 -10.31 -25.82 14.95
C ILE A 74 -10.71 -27.29 14.72
N LEU A 75 -10.92 -27.68 13.47
CA LEU A 75 -11.37 -29.05 13.12
C LEU A 75 -10.25 -30.10 13.19
N LEU A 76 -8.98 -29.68 13.09
CA LEU A 76 -7.81 -30.55 13.12
C LEU A 76 -7.22 -30.75 14.53
N VAL A 77 -7.77 -30.07 15.54
CA VAL A 77 -7.46 -30.22 16.97
C VAL A 77 -8.55 -31.06 17.63
#